data_AF-A0A3N7YYR9-F1
#
_entry.id   AF-A0A3N7YYR9-F1
#
_cell.length_a   1.000
_cell.length_b   1.000
_cell.length_c   1.000
_cell.angle_alpha   90.00
_cell.angle_beta   90.00
_cell.angle_gamma   90.00
#
_symmetry.space_group_name_H-M   'P 1'
#
loop_
_entity.id
_entity.type
_entity.pdbx_description
1 polymer ?
#
loop_
_entity_poly.entity_id
_entity_poly.type
_entity_poly.pdbx_seq_one_letter_code
_entity_poly.pdbx_strand_id
1 'polypeptide(L)'
;AFSPKVGTTRAVQAWKATIDQAASNAGVAVTDLNYIVHDAGKGSDAASSRLVVLARTLTETLPEYDHPNQTFNTAALLGDMGTGSALTDVALAIGRINHFGGNALVAGTTDPEHPVAVVVMPPSKLTPIDPTKDWFRARGGNNAYLPWWGRRHDTDYGMQGYSW
;
A
#
# COMPACT_ATOMS: atom_id res chain seq x y z
N ALA A 1 -0.40 38.68 12.62
CA ALA A 1 0.54 37.65 13.07
C ALA A 1 -0.08 36.28 12.82
N PHE A 2 0.63 35.36 12.15
CA PHE A 2 0.16 33.99 11.98
C PHE A 2 0.39 33.26 13.31
N SER A 3 -0.69 32.84 13.98
CA SER A 3 -0.57 32.05 15.21
C SER A 3 -0.41 30.58 14.83
N PRO A 4 0.70 29.91 15.16
CA PRO A 4 0.82 28.49 14.93
C PRO A 4 -0.19 27.80 15.84
N LYS A 5 -1.06 26.95 15.29
CA LYS A 5 -1.79 25.98 16.12
C LYS A 5 -0.77 24.94 16.59
N VAL A 6 -0.24 25.14 17.80
CA VAL A 6 0.57 24.16 18.51
C VAL A 6 -0.39 23.08 19.01
N GLY A 7 -0.57 22.04 18.20
CA GLY A 7 -1.42 20.89 18.50
C GLY A 7 -1.52 19.96 17.30
N THR A 8 -1.59 18.66 17.54
CA THR A 8 -1.92 17.67 16.51
C THR A 8 -3.37 17.92 16.05
N THR A 9 -3.59 18.03 14.73
CA THR A 9 -4.93 18.32 14.21
C THR A 9 -5.86 17.12 14.44
N ARG A 10 -7.18 17.35 14.46
CA ARG A 10 -8.17 16.26 14.54
C ARG A 10 -7.95 15.20 13.45
N ALA A 11 -7.60 15.63 12.24
CA ALA A 11 -7.31 14.74 11.13
C ALA A 11 -6.08 13.84 11.38
N VAL A 12 -5.01 14.38 11.97
CA VAL A 12 -3.83 13.57 12.32
C VAL A 12 -4.16 12.58 13.44
N GLN A 13 -4.94 12.98 14.46
CA GLN A 13 -5.37 12.04 15.50
C GLN A 13 -6.26 10.92 14.95
N ALA A 14 -7.18 11.24 14.04
CA ALA A 14 -8.02 10.26 13.36
C ALA A 14 -7.17 9.26 12.55
N TRP A 15 -6.16 9.74 11.83
CA TRP A 15 -5.22 8.88 11.12
C TRP A 15 -4.40 7.98 12.04
N LYS A 16 -3.88 8.49 13.16
CA LYS A 16 -3.17 7.67 14.16
C LYS A 16 -4.05 6.52 14.65
N ALA A 17 -5.26 6.83 15.11
CA ALA A 17 -6.22 5.82 15.56
C ALA A 17 -6.57 4.79 14.46
N THR A 18 -6.67 5.24 13.21
CA THR A 18 -6.97 4.36 12.07
C THR A 18 -5.83 3.40 11.77
N ILE A 19 -4.57 3.88 11.80
CA ILE A 19 -3.37 3.07 11.61
C ILE A 19 -3.23 2.08 12.76
N ASP A 20 -3.38 2.54 14.00
CA ASP A 20 -3.32 1.70 15.20
C ASP A 20 -4.37 0.57 15.13
N GLN A 21 -5.60 0.90 14.74
CA GLN A 21 -6.67 -0.08 14.61
C GLN A 21 -6.39 -1.08 13.47
N ALA A 22 -5.88 -0.63 12.33
CA ALA A 22 -5.55 -1.50 11.21
C ALA A 22 -4.42 -2.49 11.56
N ALA A 23 -3.37 -2.01 12.25
CA ALA A 23 -2.27 -2.85 12.74
C ALA A 23 -2.77 -3.85 13.79
N SER A 24 -3.57 -3.39 14.76
CA SER A 24 -4.19 -4.23 15.78
C SER A 24 -5.07 -5.34 15.18
N ASN A 25 -5.89 -5.00 14.18
CA ASN A 25 -6.73 -5.98 13.46
C ASN A 25 -5.89 -7.06 12.75
N ALA A 26 -4.69 -6.71 12.29
CA ALA A 26 -3.75 -7.65 11.68
C ALA A 26 -2.85 -8.37 12.72
N GLY A 27 -2.93 -8.00 14.01
CA GLY A 27 -2.11 -8.60 15.06
C GLY A 27 -0.63 -8.23 14.98
N VAL A 28 -0.30 -7.08 14.39
CA VAL A 28 1.09 -6.57 14.24
C VAL A 28 1.26 -5.26 14.98
N ALA A 29 2.50 -4.93 15.39
CA ALA A 29 2.76 -3.60 15.91
C ALA A 29 2.78 -2.59 14.76
N VAL A 30 2.44 -1.33 15.05
CA VAL A 30 2.54 -0.26 14.06
C VAL A 30 3.98 -0.10 13.57
N THR A 31 4.96 -0.29 14.45
CA THR A 31 6.39 -0.28 14.10
C THR A 31 6.81 -1.42 13.16
N ASP A 32 5.97 -2.44 12.99
CA ASP A 32 6.21 -3.56 12.07
C ASP A 32 5.64 -3.29 10.66
N LEU A 33 5.14 -2.09 10.39
CA LEU A 33 4.77 -1.66 9.04
C LEU A 33 6.03 -1.28 8.25
N ASN A 34 6.21 -1.89 7.08
CA ASN A 34 7.44 -1.79 6.29
C ASN A 34 7.24 -1.13 4.92
N TYR A 35 6.00 -1.03 4.45
CA TYR A 35 5.67 -0.40 3.17
C TYR A 35 4.31 0.29 3.25
N ILE A 36 4.14 1.43 2.58
CA ILE A 36 2.88 2.17 2.59
C ILE A 36 2.44 2.43 1.16
N VAL A 37 1.22 2.02 0.82
CA VAL A 37 0.56 2.37 -0.44
C VAL A 37 -0.57 3.35 -0.14
N HIS A 38 -0.66 4.45 -0.89
CA HIS A 38 -1.70 5.46 -0.70
C HIS A 38 -2.14 6.12 -2.01
N ASP A 39 -3.32 6.72 -2.00
CA ASP A 39 -3.99 7.32 -3.17
C ASP A 39 -4.06 8.85 -3.14
N ALA A 40 -3.16 9.50 -2.38
CA ALA A 40 -3.20 10.95 -2.17
C ALA A 40 -3.16 11.80 -3.46
N GLY A 41 -2.60 11.27 -4.55
CA GLY A 41 -2.58 11.93 -5.85
C GLY A 41 -1.42 12.92 -5.99
N LYS A 42 -1.43 13.71 -7.06
CA LYS A 42 -0.34 14.65 -7.40
C LYS A 42 -0.88 15.86 -8.16
N GLY A 43 -0.26 17.02 -7.93
CA GLY A 43 -0.44 18.20 -8.78
C GLY A 43 -1.70 19.04 -8.51
N SER A 44 -2.35 18.86 -7.36
CA SER A 44 -3.48 19.68 -6.91
C SER A 44 -3.38 20.05 -5.43
N ASP A 45 -4.09 21.09 -5.01
CA ASP A 45 -4.16 21.52 -3.60
C ASP A 45 -4.81 20.45 -2.71
N ALA A 46 -5.80 19.74 -3.24
CA ALA A 46 -6.44 18.61 -2.57
C ALA A 46 -5.43 17.47 -2.34
N ALA A 47 -4.65 17.11 -3.36
CA ALA A 47 -3.62 16.08 -3.24
C ALA A 47 -2.52 16.48 -2.24
N SER A 48 -2.10 17.74 -2.30
CA SER A 48 -1.11 18.30 -1.35
C SER A 48 -1.63 18.25 0.09
N SER A 49 -2.91 18.60 0.30
CA SER A 49 -3.54 18.55 1.63
C SER A 49 -3.61 17.13 2.18
N ARG A 50 -4.00 16.15 1.35
CA ARG A 50 -4.03 14.72 1.69
C ARG A 50 -2.63 14.21 2.07
N LEU A 51 -1.63 14.51 1.24
CA LEU A 51 -0.23 14.14 1.47
C LEU A 51 0.31 14.72 2.77
N VAL A 52 0.08 16.01 3.05
CA VAL A 52 0.60 16.66 4.26
C VAL A 52 0.04 16.03 5.53
N VAL A 53 -1.26 15.74 5.56
CA VAL A 53 -1.90 15.11 6.74
C VAL A 53 -1.36 13.69 6.94
N LEU A 54 -1.32 12.87 5.88
CA LEU A 54 -0.81 11.51 5.97
C LEU A 54 0.67 11.51 6.36
N ALA A 55 1.52 12.26 5.64
CA ALA A 55 2.96 12.32 5.90
C ALA A 55 3.27 12.76 7.34
N ARG A 56 2.58 13.80 7.84
CA ARG A 56 2.73 14.21 9.23
C ARG A 56 2.36 13.09 10.21
N THR A 57 1.25 12.39 9.96
CA THR A 57 0.83 11.26 10.79
C THR A 57 1.89 10.15 10.78
N LEU A 58 2.39 9.80 9.60
CA LEU A 58 3.39 8.76 9.43
C LEU A 58 4.71 9.13 10.13
N THR A 59 5.20 10.37 10.01
CA THR A 59 6.39 10.81 10.76
C THR A 59 6.18 10.78 12.27
N GLU A 60 4.99 11.12 12.76
CA GLU A 60 4.66 11.09 14.20
C GLU A 60 4.48 9.65 14.75
N THR A 61 4.11 8.69 13.89
CA THR A 61 3.76 7.31 14.30
C THR A 61 4.90 6.31 14.01
N LEU A 62 5.69 6.59 12.96
CA LEU A 62 6.78 5.77 12.45
C LEU A 62 8.04 6.65 12.30
N PRO A 63 8.68 7.05 13.41
CA PRO A 63 9.78 8.01 13.39
C PRO A 63 11.04 7.48 12.69
N GLU A 64 11.27 6.16 12.71
CA GLU A 64 12.45 5.52 12.10
C GLU A 64 12.23 5.07 10.65
N TYR A 65 11.05 5.36 10.08
CA TYR A 65 10.64 4.86 8.78
C TYR A 65 11.22 5.68 7.61
N ASP A 66 11.68 5.00 6.56
CA ASP A 66 12.24 5.64 5.37
C ASP A 66 11.11 6.03 4.38
N HIS A 67 10.36 7.07 4.75
CA HIS A 67 9.16 7.52 4.02
C HIS A 67 9.38 7.69 2.51
N PRO A 68 10.48 8.29 2.01
CA PRO A 68 10.71 8.44 0.57
C PRO A 68 10.85 7.12 -0.19
N ASN A 69 11.47 6.10 0.41
CA ASN A 69 11.79 4.85 -0.27
C ASN A 69 10.78 3.73 0.02
N GLN A 70 9.97 3.89 1.07
CA GLN A 70 9.03 2.87 1.54
C GLN A 70 7.56 3.27 1.33
N THR A 71 7.28 4.38 0.64
CA THR A 71 5.92 4.77 0.26
C THR A 71 5.68 4.67 -1.26
N PHE A 72 4.43 4.46 -1.64
CA PHE A 72 3.97 4.44 -3.02
C PHE A 72 2.67 5.21 -3.17
N ASN A 73 2.69 6.27 -3.97
CA ASN A 73 1.51 7.06 -4.30
C ASN A 73 0.89 6.55 -5.61
N THR A 74 -0.13 5.70 -5.50
CA THR A 74 -0.77 5.06 -6.66
C THR A 74 -1.37 6.09 -7.61
N ALA A 75 -2.12 7.06 -7.07
CA ALA A 75 -2.77 8.07 -7.88
C ALA A 75 -1.78 9.05 -8.54
N ALA A 76 -0.57 9.19 -8.01
CA ALA A 76 0.49 9.94 -8.69
C ALA A 76 1.03 9.24 -9.95
N LEU A 77 0.95 7.90 -10.01
CA LEU A 77 1.39 7.13 -11.16
C LEU A 77 0.24 6.84 -12.14
N LEU A 78 -0.91 6.43 -11.63
CA LEU A 78 -2.02 5.91 -12.43
C LEU A 78 -3.16 6.93 -12.63
N GLY A 79 -3.09 8.08 -11.96
CA GLY A 79 -4.18 9.05 -11.91
C GLY A 79 -5.25 8.69 -10.88
N ASP A 80 -6.26 9.56 -10.76
CA ASP A 80 -7.43 9.29 -9.92
C ASP A 80 -8.31 8.23 -10.59
N MET A 81 -8.44 7.08 -9.93
CA MET A 81 -9.22 5.93 -10.40
C MET A 81 -10.59 5.85 -9.71
N GLY A 82 -10.99 6.88 -8.97
CA GLY A 82 -12.21 6.91 -8.16
C GLY A 82 -12.25 5.77 -7.15
N THR A 83 -13.38 5.06 -7.07
CA THR A 83 -13.52 3.88 -6.21
C THR A 83 -12.56 2.74 -6.56
N GLY A 84 -11.98 2.75 -7.78
CA GLY A 84 -10.98 1.78 -8.21
C GLY A 84 -9.64 1.92 -7.48
N SER A 85 -9.34 3.09 -6.89
CA SER A 85 -8.07 3.33 -6.17
C SER A 85 -7.91 2.36 -5.00
N ALA A 86 -8.95 2.15 -4.20
CA ALA A 86 -8.90 1.28 -3.01
C ALA A 86 -8.48 -0.16 -3.35
N LEU A 87 -9.09 -0.76 -4.38
CA LEU A 87 -8.75 -2.13 -4.80
C LEU A 87 -7.39 -2.21 -5.48
N THR A 88 -7.01 -1.15 -6.22
CA THR A 88 -5.70 -1.07 -6.87
C THR A 88 -4.59 -0.96 -5.84
N ASP A 89 -4.77 -0.15 -4.80
CA ASP A 89 -3.80 0.00 -3.71
C ASP A 89 -3.56 -1.32 -2.98
N VAL A 90 -4.64 -2.04 -2.65
CA VAL A 90 -4.56 -3.37 -2.04
C VAL A 90 -3.83 -4.34 -2.97
N ALA A 91 -4.19 -4.40 -4.25
CA ALA A 91 -3.52 -5.27 -5.21
C ALA A 91 -2.01 -4.97 -5.35
N LEU A 92 -1.63 -3.69 -5.35
CA LEU A 92 -0.23 -3.27 -5.39
C LEU A 92 0.53 -3.62 -4.10
N ALA A 93 -0.12 -3.45 -2.94
CA ALA A 93 0.44 -3.85 -1.65
C ALA A 93 0.68 -5.37 -1.59
N ILE A 94 -0.31 -6.19 -1.98
CA ILE A 94 -0.16 -7.65 -2.10
C ILE A 94 1.00 -7.97 -3.04
N GLY A 95 1.07 -7.32 -4.21
CA GLY A 95 2.15 -7.48 -5.18
C GLY A 95 3.52 -7.27 -4.57
N ARG A 96 3.69 -6.15 -3.86
CA ARG A 96 4.93 -5.84 -3.18
C ARG A 96 5.28 -6.91 -2.14
N ILE A 97 4.41 -7.14 -1.16
CA ILE A 97 4.76 -8.00 -0.02
C ILE A 97 4.95 -9.47 -0.40
N ASN A 98 4.26 -9.95 -1.44
CA ASN A 98 4.45 -11.31 -1.96
C ASN A 98 5.89 -11.56 -2.41
N HIS A 99 6.54 -10.53 -2.95
CA HIS A 99 7.90 -10.61 -3.47
C HIS A 99 8.98 -10.20 -2.46
N PHE A 100 8.70 -9.21 -1.62
CA PHE A 100 9.70 -8.57 -0.76
C PHE A 100 9.47 -8.78 0.74
N GLY A 101 8.34 -9.36 1.13
CA GLY A 101 7.95 -9.47 2.53
C GLY A 101 7.62 -8.13 3.18
N GLY A 102 7.56 -8.15 4.51
CA GLY A 102 7.17 -7.01 5.34
C GLY A 102 5.68 -6.70 5.29
N ASN A 103 5.14 -6.13 6.36
CA ASN A 103 3.72 -5.75 6.38
C ASN A 103 3.53 -4.45 5.62
N ALA A 104 2.52 -4.40 4.75
CA ALA A 104 2.17 -3.17 4.02
C ALA A 104 0.92 -2.53 4.60
N LEU A 105 0.94 -1.23 4.78
CA LEU A 105 -0.24 -0.42 5.06
C LEU A 105 -0.80 0.12 3.74
N VAL A 106 -2.09 -0.07 3.50
CA VAL A 106 -2.83 0.65 2.47
C VAL A 106 -3.60 1.77 3.14
N ALA A 107 -3.41 3.01 2.71
CA ALA A 107 -4.04 4.19 3.27
C ALA A 107 -4.90 4.90 2.22
N GLY A 108 -6.22 4.83 2.38
CA GLY A 108 -7.19 5.57 1.56
C GLY A 108 -7.35 7.00 2.09
N THR A 109 -6.95 7.97 1.27
CA THR A 109 -6.84 9.40 1.63
C THR A 109 -7.89 10.29 0.98
N THR A 110 -8.74 9.71 0.13
CA THR A 110 -9.71 10.46 -0.66
C THR A 110 -10.81 11.12 0.20
N ASP A 111 -11.26 10.46 1.28
CA ASP A 111 -12.17 11.02 2.29
C ASP A 111 -11.36 11.43 3.55
N PRO A 112 -11.13 12.74 3.78
CA PRO A 112 -10.31 13.20 4.91
C PRO A 112 -11.02 13.13 6.26
N GLU A 113 -12.35 13.02 6.30
CA GLU A 113 -13.12 12.93 7.54
C GLU A 113 -13.26 11.47 8.01
N HIS A 114 -13.17 10.52 7.07
CA HIS A 114 -13.24 9.08 7.34
C HIS A 114 -12.00 8.37 6.81
N PRO A 115 -10.84 8.53 7.47
CA PRO A 115 -9.63 7.81 7.09
C PRO A 115 -9.86 6.30 7.13
N VAL A 116 -9.36 5.60 6.10
CA VAL A 116 -9.44 4.14 6.00
C VAL A 116 -8.03 3.59 5.81
N ALA A 117 -7.70 2.56 6.57
CA ALA A 117 -6.46 1.83 6.38
C ALA A 117 -6.67 0.31 6.49
N VAL A 118 -5.87 -0.43 5.74
CA VAL A 118 -5.82 -1.90 5.77
C VAL A 118 -4.36 -2.33 5.85
N VAL A 119 -4.07 -3.31 6.69
CA VAL A 119 -2.76 -3.96 6.70
C VAL A 119 -2.82 -5.23 5.86
N VAL A 120 -1.86 -5.37 4.95
CA VAL A 120 -1.67 -6.55 4.12
C VAL A 120 -0.41 -7.26 4.61
N MET A 121 -0.58 -8.50 5.08
CA MET A 121 0.52 -9.32 5.61
C MET A 121 1.11 -10.22 4.52
N PRO A 122 2.43 -10.47 4.56
CA PRO A 122 3.08 -11.34 3.59
C PRO A 122 2.60 -12.79 3.75
N PRO A 123 2.64 -13.60 2.67
CA PRO A 123 2.40 -15.03 2.77
C PRO A 123 3.50 -15.71 3.59
N SER A 124 3.22 -16.91 4.10
CA SER A 124 4.21 -17.72 4.84
C SER A 124 5.43 -18.09 3.99
N LYS A 125 5.28 -18.09 2.67
CA LYS A 125 6.36 -18.32 1.70
C LYS A 125 6.35 -17.20 0.67
N LEU A 126 7.41 -16.41 0.65
CA LEU A 126 7.60 -15.39 -0.37
C LEU A 126 7.87 -16.02 -1.75
N THR A 127 7.50 -15.29 -2.80
CA THR A 127 7.92 -15.57 -4.18
C THR A 127 8.94 -14.52 -4.60
N PRO A 128 10.26 -14.68 -4.34
CA PRO A 128 11.24 -13.67 -4.75
C PRO A 128 11.25 -13.43 -6.27
N ILE A 129 11.60 -12.21 -6.69
CA ILE A 129 11.79 -11.88 -8.10
C ILE A 129 13.13 -12.46 -8.57
N ASP A 130 13.09 -13.27 -9.62
CA ASP A 130 14.26 -13.81 -10.32
C ASP A 130 14.53 -12.95 -11.57
N PRO A 131 15.58 -12.11 -11.60
CA PRO A 131 15.82 -11.21 -12.73
C PRO A 131 16.16 -11.94 -14.03
N THR A 132 16.44 -13.25 -13.97
CA THR A 132 16.84 -14.07 -15.13
C THR A 132 15.68 -14.85 -15.74
N LYS A 133 14.51 -14.88 -15.08
CA LYS A 133 13.34 -15.62 -15.55
C LYS A 133 12.30 -14.72 -16.19
N ASP A 134 11.61 -15.27 -17.17
CA ASP A 134 10.46 -14.60 -17.79
C ASP A 134 9.30 -14.49 -16.78
N TRP A 135 8.66 -13.30 -16.75
CA TRP A 135 7.41 -13.10 -16.04
C TRP A 135 6.28 -13.78 -16.81
N PHE A 136 5.28 -14.32 -16.09
CA PHE A 136 4.11 -14.95 -16.71
C PHE A 136 3.25 -13.99 -17.59
N ARG A 137 3.62 -12.69 -17.71
CA ARG A 137 2.81 -11.64 -18.36
C ARG A 137 2.30 -12.09 -19.73
N ALA A 138 1.02 -12.47 -19.73
CA ALA A 138 0.12 -12.59 -20.87
C ALA A 138 0.74 -13.05 -22.19
N ARG A 139 1.68 -14.01 -22.18
CA ARG A 139 1.99 -14.76 -23.40
C ARG A 139 0.73 -15.55 -23.72
N GLY A 140 0.04 -15.17 -24.80
CA GLY A 140 -1.19 -15.84 -25.23
C GLY A 140 -1.01 -17.36 -25.23
N GLY A 141 -1.98 -18.07 -24.66
CA GLY A 141 -1.92 -19.52 -24.40
C GLY A 141 -2.54 -19.86 -23.05
N ASN A 142 -3.88 -19.97 -23.00
CA ASN A 142 -4.73 -20.40 -21.88
C ASN A 142 -4.53 -19.78 -20.48
N ASN A 143 -3.52 -18.93 -20.26
CA ASN A 143 -3.12 -18.39 -18.96
C ASN A 143 -3.29 -16.86 -18.86
N ALA A 144 -3.64 -16.19 -19.96
CA ALA A 144 -3.78 -14.74 -20.03
C ALA A 144 -4.90 -14.17 -19.15
N TYR A 145 -5.83 -15.02 -18.70
CA TYR A 145 -6.97 -14.63 -17.85
C TYR A 145 -6.72 -14.85 -16.36
N LEU A 146 -5.62 -15.51 -15.98
CA LEU A 146 -5.32 -15.74 -14.57
C LEU A 146 -4.72 -14.45 -13.98
N PRO A 147 -5.26 -13.95 -12.86
CA PRO A 147 -4.56 -12.96 -12.06
C PRO A 147 -3.17 -13.48 -11.69
N TRP A 148 -2.22 -12.59 -11.41
CA TRP A 148 -0.87 -13.00 -11.00
C TRP A 148 -0.86 -13.83 -9.71
N TRP A 149 -1.92 -13.75 -8.90
CA TRP A 149 -2.17 -14.59 -7.73
C TRP A 149 -3.01 -15.86 -7.99
N GLY A 150 -3.31 -16.18 -9.26
CA GLY A 150 -4.25 -17.24 -9.67
C GLY A 150 -3.59 -18.51 -10.19
N ARG A 151 -2.49 -18.98 -9.57
CA ARG A 151 -1.79 -20.18 -10.03
C ARG A 151 -2.66 -21.42 -9.86
N ARG A 152 -2.71 -22.29 -10.87
CA ARG A 152 -3.31 -23.62 -10.73
C ARG A 152 -2.33 -24.62 -10.11
N HIS A 153 -2.84 -25.47 -9.20
CA HIS A 153 -2.05 -26.51 -8.54
C HIS A 153 -1.73 -27.72 -9.43
N ASP A 154 -2.46 -27.89 -10.54
CA ASP A 154 -2.33 -29.01 -11.47
C ASP A 154 -1.35 -28.73 -12.63
N THR A 155 -0.70 -27.57 -12.63
CA THR A 155 0.14 -27.10 -13.74
C THR A 155 1.50 -26.62 -13.23
N ASP A 156 2.57 -27.08 -13.88
CA ASP A 156 3.88 -26.46 -13.78
C ASP A 156 4.07 -25.46 -14.92
N TYR A 157 4.15 -24.18 -14.57
CA TYR A 157 4.21 -23.08 -15.54
C TYR A 157 5.63 -22.79 -16.01
N GLY A 158 6.68 -23.23 -15.29
CA GLY A 158 8.08 -22.91 -15.61
C GLY A 158 8.43 -21.41 -15.60
N MET A 159 7.49 -20.52 -15.28
CA MET A 159 7.60 -19.05 -15.26
C MET A 159 7.46 -18.51 -13.84
N GLN A 160 8.01 -17.32 -13.57
CA GLN A 160 7.88 -16.66 -12.27
C GLN A 160 6.66 -15.71 -12.21
N GLY A 161 6.36 -15.24 -11.00
CA GLY A 161 5.35 -14.19 -10.75
C GLY A 161 4.03 -14.70 -10.15
N TYR A 162 3.89 -16.02 -9.99
CA TYR A 162 2.76 -16.63 -9.30
C TYR A 162 2.96 -16.62 -7.76
N SER A 163 1.95 -16.20 -7.00
CA SER A 163 1.92 -16.41 -5.55
C SER A 163 1.67 -17.89 -5.21
N TRP A 164 2.21 -18.34 -4.07
CA TRP A 164 2.04 -19.70 -3.53
C TRP A 164 0.96 -19.75 -2.46
#